data_AF-A0A429ISX8-F1
#
_entry.id   AF-A0A429ISX8-F1
#
_cell.length_a   1.000
_cell.length_b   1.000
_cell.length_c   1.000
_cell.angle_alpha   90.00
_cell.angle_beta   90.00
_cell.angle_gamma   90.00
#
_symmetry.space_group_name_H-M   'P 1'
#
loop_
_entity.id
_entity.type
_entity.pdbx_description
1 polymer ?
#
loop_
_entity_poly.entity_id
_entity_poly.type
_entity_poly.pdbx_seq_one_letter_code
_entity_poly.pdbx_strand_id
1 'polypeptide(L)' 'MRRWAAVREVPLPGGSVHAVVRGGRTVRRPATPRSGFVRDLLRHFERHGWPGAP' A
#
# COMPACT_ATOMS: atom_id res chain seq x y z
N MET A 1 1.71 -10.66 14.91
CA MET A 1 2.59 -9.55 14.47
C MET A 1 3.68 -10.12 13.58
N ARG A 2 3.55 -10.01 12.25
CA ARG A 2 4.57 -10.55 11.33
C ARG A 2 5.74 -9.57 11.32
N ARG A 3 6.85 -9.96 11.96
CA ARG A 3 8.11 -9.19 11.99
C ARG A 3 8.67 -9.23 10.57
N TRP A 4 8.53 -8.13 9.84
CA TRP A 4 9.13 -7.97 8.52
C TRP A 4 10.65 -7.93 8.74
N ALA A 5 11.40 -8.80 8.06
CA ALA A 5 12.83 -8.55 7.88
C ALA A 5 13.02 -7.11 7.38
N ALA A 6 14.07 -6.43 7.83
CA ALA A 6 14.32 -5.02 7.53
C ALA A 6 14.57 -4.82 6.02
N VAL A 7 13.48 -4.79 5.24
CA VAL A 7 13.51 -4.40 3.84
C VAL A 7 13.84 -2.92 3.80
N ARG A 8 14.89 -2.57 3.07
CA ARG A 8 15.30 -1.17 2.88
C ARG A 8 14.15 -0.38 2.28
N GLU A 9 13.72 0.65 2.98
CA GLU A 9 12.69 1.58 2.54
C GLU A 9 13.33 2.71 1.74
N VAL A 10 12.79 2.98 0.55
CA VAL A 10 13.24 4.06 -0.33
C VAL A 10 12.08 5.05 -0.49
N PRO A 11 12.24 6.33 -0.13
CA PRO A 11 11.23 7.35 -0.35
C PRO A 11 10.87 7.44 -1.84
N LEU A 12 9.58 7.53 -2.16
CA LEU A 12 9.13 7.77 -3.52
C LEU A 12 8.81 9.26 -3.72
N PRO A 13 9.49 9.95 -4.67
CA PRO A 13 9.11 11.30 -5.05
C PRO A 13 7.79 11.26 -5.82
N GLY A 14 6.82 12.10 -5.44
CA GLY A 14 5.53 12.20 -6.14
C GLY A 14 4.28 12.22 -5.25
N GLY A 15 4.42 12.08 -3.93
CA GLY A 15 3.29 12.27 -3.01
C GLY A 15 3.01 13.75 -2.75
N SER A 16 1.93 14.30 -3.29
CA SER A 16 1.52 15.68 -2.98
C SER A 16 0.95 15.85 -1.56
N VAL A 17 0.53 14.76 -0.91
CA VAL A 17 -0.18 14.78 0.39
C VAL A 17 0.43 13.86 1.44
N HIS A 18 1.07 12.76 1.05
CA HIS A 18 1.65 11.79 1.98
C HIS A 18 3.05 11.36 1.55
N ALA A 19 3.98 11.33 2.51
CA ALA A 19 5.26 10.66 2.34
C ALA A 19 5.01 9.14 2.22
N VAL A 20 5.44 8.56 1.10
CA VAL A 20 5.31 7.14 0.78
C VAL A 20 6.68 6.53 0.58
N VAL A 21 6.82 5.28 1.03
CA VAL A 21 8.07 4.53 0.89
C VAL A 21 7.85 3.26 0.09
N ARG A 22 8.80 2.90 -0.76
CA ARG A 22 8.86 1.60 -1.40
C ARG A 22 9.73 0.67 -0.56
N GLY A 23 9.19 -0.46 -0.16
CA GLY A 23 9.94 -1.57 0.42
C GLY A 23 9.83 -2.79 -0.49
N GLY A 24 10.95 -3.20 -1.12
CA GLY A 24 10.95 -4.33 -2.06
C GLY A 24 10.00 -4.09 -3.23
N ARG A 25 8.95 -4.92 -3.34
CA ARG A 25 7.88 -4.85 -4.36
C ARG A 25 6.61 -4.14 -3.89
N THR A 26 6.59 -3.63 -2.65
CA THR A 26 5.39 -3.03 -2.06
C THR A 26 5.60 -1.54 -1.81
N VAL A 27 4.56 -0.75 -2.03
CA VAL A 27 4.50 0.66 -1.62
C VAL A 27 3.73 0.76 -0.31
N ARG A 28 4.27 1.53 0.64
CA ARG A 28 3.70 1.75 1.97
C ARG A 28 3.37 3.22 2.14
N ARG A 29 2.19 3.46 2.72
CA ARG A 29 1.71 4.78 3.12
C ARG A 29 1.31 4.74 4.59
N PRO A 30 1.37 5.86 5.31
CA PRO A 30 0.72 5.99 6.61
C PRO A 30 -0.76 5.61 6.52
N ALA A 31 -1.23 4.83 7.50
CA ALA A 31 -2.64 4.48 7.60
C ALA A 31 -3.46 5.72 7.99
N THR A 32 -4.64 5.86 7.38
CA THR A 32 -5.63 6.88 7.70
C THR A 32 -6.92 6.20 8.13
N PRO A 33 -7.89 6.91 8.74
CA PRO A 33 -9.18 6.33 9.10
C PRO A 33 -9.91 5.64 7.93
N ARG A 34 -9.68 6.08 6.69
CA ARG A 34 -10.27 5.48 5.48
C ARG A 34 -9.49 4.30 4.91
N SER A 35 -8.31 3.97 5.45
CA SER A 35 -7.48 2.87 4.92
C SER A 35 -8.19 1.51 4.98
N GLY A 36 -9.10 1.31 5.93
CA GLY A 36 -9.91 0.08 6.00
C GLY A 36 -10.79 -0.09 4.77
N PHE A 37 -11.62 0.92 4.48
CA PHE A 37 -12.50 0.94 3.31
C PHE A 37 -11.74 0.73 2.00
N VAL A 38 -10.62 1.45 1.78
CA VAL A 38 -9.83 1.33 0.55
C VAL A 38 -9.30 -0.10 0.37
N ARG A 39 -8.81 -0.72 1.44
CA ARG A 39 -8.34 -2.11 1.40
C ARG A 39 -9.47 -3.07 1.05
N ASP A 40 -10.64 -2.90 1.65
CA ASP A 40 -11.76 -3.82 1.43
C ASP A 40 -12.36 -3.66 0.01
N LEU A 41 -12.34 -2.43 -0.52
CA LEU A 41 -12.66 -2.13 -1.93
C LEU A 41 -11.68 -2.78 -2.91
N LEU A 42 -10.37 -2.63 -2.70
CA LEU A 42 -9.36 -3.25 -3.58
C LEU A 42 -9.47 -4.77 -3.58
N ARG A 43 -9.72 -5.39 -2.41
CA ARG A 43 -10.02 -6.83 -2.31
C ARG A 43 -11.26 -7.22 -3.10
N HIS A 44 -12.28 -6.37 -3.13
CA HIS A 44 -13.47 -6.63 -3.94
C HIS A 44 -13.12 -6.65 -5.43
N PHE A 45 -12.38 -5.66 -5.92
CA PHE A 45 -11.93 -5.65 -7.31
C PHE A 45 -11.03 -6.84 -7.68
N GLU A 46 -10.12 -7.23 -6.79
CA GLU A 46 -9.27 -8.43 -6.96
C GLU A 46 -10.12 -9.70 -7.15
N ARG A 47 -11.16 -9.89 -6.32
CA ARG A 47 -12.09 -11.03 -6.45
C ARG A 47 -12.84 -11.05 -7.78
N HIS A 48 -12.99 -9.90 -8.43
CA HIS A 48 -13.60 -9.77 -9.74
C HIS A 48 -12.59 -9.74 -10.90
N GLY A 49 -11.32 -10.07 -10.63
CA GLY A 49 -10.28 -10.18 -11.64
C GLY A 49 -9.82 -8.84 -12.22
N TRP A 50 -10.05 -7.73 -11.51
CA TRP A 50 -9.61 -6.43 -11.98
C TRP A 50 -8.07 -6.32 -11.91
N PRO A 51 -7.37 -6.07 -13.03
CA PRO A 51 -5.90 -6.07 -13.09
C PRO A 51 -5.26 -4.87 -12.37
N GLY A 52 -6.06 -3.87 -11.97
CA GLY A 52 -5.59 -2.72 -11.21
C GLY A 52 -5.58 -2.93 -9.69
N ALA A 53 -6.12 -4.05 -9.19
CA ALA A 53 -6.00 -4.39 -7.78
C ALA A 53 -4.57 -4.88 -7.51
N PRO A 54 -3.89 -4.32 -6.49
CA PRO A 54 -2.51 -4.68 -6.17
C PRO A 54 -2.36 -6.10 -5.64
#